data_AF-A0A8B4S7W0-F1
#
_entry.id   AF-A0A8B4S7W0-F1
#
_cell.length_a   1.000
_cell.length_b   1.000
_cell.length_c   1.000
_cell.angle_alpha   90.00
_cell.angle_beta   90.00
_cell.angle_gamma   90.00
#
_symmetry.space_group_name_H-M   'P 1'
#
loop_
_entity.id
_entity.type
_entity.pdbx_description
1 polymer ?
#
loop_
_entity_poly.entity_id
_entity_poly.type
_entity_poly.pdbx_seq_one_letter_code
_entity_poly.pdbx_strand_id
1 'polypeptide(L)'
;MTAKQALWEQPYGKGLALLMCLFGFLGLMSGWMLLEADFSDGWRNAARIQWALVLQAMLALNSAMCFTLVWLLWTRNRAALLLGVLYVVLGVVSQTGMFWYVSRLGSQVDMLSLGLWLGEAIFWFCIVGYLYWLRSRGVLR
;
A
#
# COMPACT_ATOMS: atom_id res chain seq x y z
N MET A 1 -12.72 4.81 36.43
CA MET A 1 -12.05 4.67 35.12
C MET A 1 -13.10 4.92 34.06
N THR A 2 -13.09 6.08 33.41
CA THR A 2 -13.99 6.34 32.27
C THR A 2 -13.62 5.39 31.14
N ALA A 3 -14.56 4.53 30.75
CA ALA A 3 -14.37 3.61 29.63
C ALA A 3 -13.97 4.42 28.39
N LYS A 4 -12.79 4.12 27.82
CA LYS A 4 -12.38 4.70 26.54
C LYS A 4 -13.43 4.31 25.51
N GLN A 5 -14.18 5.29 25.03
CA GLN A 5 -15.19 5.12 23.99
C GLN A 5 -14.56 4.41 22.78
N ALA A 6 -15.22 3.39 22.26
CA ALA A 6 -14.66 2.56 21.19
C ALA A 6 -14.37 3.40 19.94
N LEU A 7 -13.30 3.07 19.20
CA LEU A 7 -12.84 3.91 18.07
C LEU A 7 -13.97 4.19 17.07
N TRP A 8 -14.82 3.20 16.78
CA TRP A 8 -15.94 3.30 15.84
C TRP A 8 -17.14 4.13 16.33
N GLU A 9 -17.24 4.39 17.62
CA GLU A 9 -18.28 5.25 18.22
C GLU A 9 -17.84 6.74 18.24
N GLN A 10 -16.56 7.00 18.03
CA GLN A 10 -16.02 8.35 17.95
C GLN A 10 -16.32 8.99 16.59
N PRO A 11 -16.41 10.33 16.51
CA PRO A 11 -16.56 11.02 15.23
C PRO A 11 -15.41 10.65 14.28
N TYR A 12 -15.75 10.32 13.03
CA TYR A 12 -14.83 9.83 11.99
C TYR A 12 -14.21 8.44 12.25
N GLY A 13 -14.61 7.78 13.34
CA GLY A 13 -14.09 6.50 13.79
C GLY A 13 -14.29 5.33 12.83
N LYS A 14 -15.48 5.24 12.21
CA LYS A 14 -15.82 4.17 11.25
C LYS A 14 -14.93 4.21 10.00
N GLY A 15 -14.69 5.40 9.46
CA GLY A 15 -13.81 5.58 8.28
C GLY A 15 -12.36 5.24 8.62
N LEU A 16 -11.89 5.69 9.78
CA LEU A 16 -10.56 5.37 10.30
C LEU A 16 -10.37 3.85 10.50
N ALA A 17 -11.35 3.18 11.10
CA ALA A 17 -11.34 1.74 11.27
C ALA A 17 -11.31 1.00 9.92
N LEU A 18 -12.11 1.45 8.95
CA LEU A 18 -12.14 0.84 7.61
C LEU A 18 -10.80 1.00 6.87
N LEU A 19 -10.17 2.17 6.96
CA LEU A 19 -8.81 2.39 6.44
C LEU A 19 -7.77 1.50 7.12
N MET A 20 -7.85 1.38 8.45
CA MET A 20 -6.97 0.48 9.18
C MET A 20 -7.17 -0.98 8.76
N CYS A 21 -8.40 -1.42 8.56
CA CYS A 21 -8.68 -2.77 8.08
C CYS A 21 -8.16 -2.98 6.66
N LEU A 22 -8.36 -2.00 5.76
CA LEU A 22 -7.85 -2.06 4.39
C LEU A 22 -6.32 -2.21 4.38
N PHE A 23 -5.60 -1.30 5.04
CA PHE A 23 -4.14 -1.37 5.12
C PHE A 23 -3.65 -2.63 5.85
N GLY A 24 -4.33 -3.03 6.93
CA GLY A 24 -4.00 -4.26 7.66
C GLY A 24 -4.13 -5.50 6.77
N PHE A 25 -5.20 -5.60 5.99
CA PHE A 25 -5.39 -6.70 5.05
C PHE A 25 -4.33 -6.70 3.94
N LEU A 26 -4.05 -5.55 3.31
CA LEU A 26 -2.99 -5.43 2.31
C LEU A 26 -1.60 -5.78 2.87
N GLY A 27 -1.32 -5.35 4.10
CA GLY A 27 -0.08 -5.68 4.82
C GLY A 27 0.07 -7.18 5.08
N LEU A 28 -1.01 -7.84 5.51
CA LEU A 28 -1.05 -9.27 5.70
C LEU A 28 -0.90 -10.04 4.39
N MET A 29 -1.59 -9.63 3.32
CA MET A 29 -1.50 -10.29 2.01
C MET A 29 -0.09 -10.20 1.43
N SER A 30 0.58 -9.06 1.55
CA SER A 30 1.97 -8.91 1.10
C SER A 30 2.96 -9.70 1.94
N GLY A 31 2.77 -9.75 3.26
CA GLY A 31 3.56 -10.61 4.14
C GLY A 31 3.34 -12.10 3.86
N TRP A 32 2.09 -12.50 3.59
CA TRP A 32 1.73 -13.85 3.19
C TRP A 32 2.40 -14.24 1.86
N MET A 33 2.30 -13.38 0.84
CA MET A 33 2.99 -13.58 -0.43
C MET A 33 4.50 -13.74 -0.25
N LEU A 34 5.12 -12.98 0.66
CA LEU A 34 6.55 -13.11 0.94
C LEU A 34 6.91 -14.50 1.52
N LEU A 35 6.01 -15.10 2.29
CA LEU A 35 6.22 -16.41 2.91
C LEU A 35 5.92 -17.57 1.95
N GLU A 36 4.91 -17.44 1.11
CA GLU A 36 4.42 -18.52 0.23
C GLU A 36 5.02 -18.49 -1.18
N ALA A 37 5.49 -17.33 -1.67
CA ALA A 37 6.05 -17.26 -3.00
C ALA A 37 7.37 -18.03 -3.09
N ASP A 38 7.47 -18.93 -4.08
CA ASP A 38 8.71 -19.64 -4.34
C ASP A 38 9.69 -18.73 -5.10
N PHE A 39 10.77 -18.36 -4.43
CA PHE A 39 11.85 -17.57 -5.02
C PHE A 39 13.05 -18.44 -5.46
N SER A 40 12.99 -19.76 -5.26
CA SER A 40 14.13 -20.66 -5.43
C SER A 40 14.74 -20.61 -6.83
N ASP A 41 13.93 -20.47 -7.87
CA ASP A 41 14.39 -20.29 -9.26
C ASP A 41 15.22 -19.02 -9.46
N GLY A 42 14.88 -17.94 -8.75
CA GLY A 42 15.66 -16.70 -8.75
C GLY A 42 17.00 -16.87 -8.05
N TRP A 43 17.04 -17.61 -6.94
CA TRP A 43 18.26 -17.88 -6.17
C TRP A 43 19.23 -18.83 -6.88
N ARG A 44 18.73 -19.73 -7.73
CA ARG A 44 19.54 -20.68 -8.51
C ARG A 44 20.21 -20.08 -9.73
N ASN A 45 19.82 -18.87 -10.15
CA ASN A 45 20.33 -18.22 -11.35
C ASN A 45 20.93 -16.86 -11.02
N ALA A 46 22.26 -16.73 -11.14
CA ALA A 46 23.00 -15.52 -10.77
C ALA A 46 22.51 -14.24 -11.49
N ALA A 47 21.93 -14.36 -12.68
CA ALA A 47 21.34 -13.21 -13.38
C ALA A 47 19.98 -12.75 -12.80
N ARG A 48 19.27 -13.64 -12.10
CA ARG A 48 17.90 -13.42 -11.57
C ARG A 48 17.83 -13.21 -10.06
N ILE A 49 18.91 -13.49 -9.32
CA ILE A 49 18.97 -13.34 -7.86
C ILE A 49 18.64 -11.91 -7.41
N GLN A 50 19.12 -10.91 -8.14
CA GLN A 50 18.83 -9.50 -7.90
C GLN A 50 17.33 -9.18 -7.98
N TRP A 51 16.61 -9.79 -8.93
CA TRP A 51 15.18 -9.56 -9.11
C TRP A 51 14.35 -10.24 -8.02
N ALA A 52 14.75 -11.45 -7.61
CA ALA A 52 14.12 -12.13 -6.48
C ALA A 52 14.29 -11.34 -5.18
N LEU A 53 15.49 -10.82 -4.90
CA LEU A 53 15.76 -9.97 -3.74
C LEU A 53 14.95 -8.66 -3.78
N VAL A 54 14.87 -8.01 -4.95
CA VAL A 54 14.07 -6.78 -5.11
C VAL A 54 12.59 -7.06 -4.84
N LEU A 55 12.03 -8.14 -5.40
CA LEU A 55 10.62 -8.50 -5.18
C LEU A 55 10.33 -8.81 -3.69
N GLN A 56 11.22 -9.56 -3.03
CA GLN A 56 11.09 -9.81 -1.59
C GLN A 56 11.16 -8.52 -0.78
N ALA A 57 12.12 -7.63 -1.10
CA ALA A 57 12.27 -6.35 -0.43
C ALA A 57 11.04 -5.46 -0.64
N MET A 58 10.46 -5.44 -1.84
CA MET A 58 9.24 -4.67 -2.14
C MET A 58 8.02 -5.22 -1.40
N LEU A 59 7.83 -6.54 -1.32
CA LEU A 59 6.75 -7.16 -0.55
C LEU A 59 6.90 -6.87 0.96
N ALA A 60 8.11 -7.01 1.49
CA ALA A 60 8.41 -6.68 2.88
C ALA A 60 8.18 -5.20 3.18
N LEU A 61 8.66 -4.30 2.30
CA LEU A 61 8.47 -2.86 2.43
C LEU A 61 6.98 -2.49 2.36
N ASN A 62 6.22 -3.07 1.43
CA ASN A 62 4.78 -2.85 1.33
C ASN A 62 4.06 -3.28 2.62
N SER A 63 4.38 -4.47 3.13
CA SER A 63 3.83 -4.97 4.39
C SER A 63 4.15 -4.03 5.57
N ALA A 64 5.42 -3.61 5.68
CA ALA A 64 5.87 -2.69 6.71
C ALA A 64 5.18 -1.31 6.61
N MET A 65 5.07 -0.74 5.40
CA MET A 65 4.38 0.54 5.20
C MET A 65 2.90 0.45 5.56
N CYS A 66 2.21 -0.62 5.17
CA CYS A 66 0.82 -0.87 5.51
C CYS A 66 0.60 -0.96 7.02
N PHE A 67 1.38 -1.77 7.75
CA PHE A 67 1.25 -1.84 9.21
C PHE A 67 1.65 -0.55 9.91
N THR A 68 2.64 0.17 9.38
CA THR A 68 3.00 1.50 9.88
C THR A 68 1.85 2.49 9.67
N LEU A 69 1.14 2.44 8.53
CA LEU A 69 -0.06 3.24 8.29
C LEU A 69 -1.18 2.88 9.27
N VAL A 70 -1.43 1.60 9.53
CA VAL A 70 -2.39 1.15 10.57
C VAL A 70 -2.03 1.74 11.93
N TRP A 71 -0.76 1.68 12.31
CA TRP A 71 -0.27 2.23 13.57
C TRP A 71 -0.41 3.76 13.64
N LEU A 72 -0.05 4.48 12.57
CA LEU A 72 -0.17 5.93 12.50
C LEU A 72 -1.64 6.37 12.52
N LEU A 73 -2.53 5.63 11.88
CA LEU A 73 -3.98 5.86 11.92
C LEU A 73 -4.55 5.61 13.33
N TRP A 74 -4.13 4.52 13.98
CA TRP A 74 -4.51 4.21 15.35
C TRP A 74 -4.08 5.29 16.34
N THR A 75 -2.83 5.75 16.23
CA THR A 75 -2.28 6.84 17.04
C THR A 75 -2.73 8.22 16.59
N ARG A 76 -3.51 8.29 15.51
CA ARG A 76 -3.98 9.52 14.86
C ARG A 76 -2.84 10.48 14.52
N ASN A 77 -1.70 9.98 14.10
CA ASN A 77 -0.53 10.79 13.82
C ASN A 77 -0.64 11.46 12.42
N ARG A 78 -0.32 12.75 12.34
CA ARG A 78 -0.23 13.51 11.06
C ARG A 78 0.70 12.89 10.02
N ALA A 79 1.69 12.11 10.44
CA ALA A 79 2.61 11.39 9.56
C ALA A 79 1.90 10.33 8.69
N ALA A 80 0.69 9.89 9.06
CA ALA A 80 -0.12 8.99 8.25
C ALA A 80 -0.35 9.54 6.83
N LEU A 81 -0.52 10.87 6.68
CA LEU A 81 -0.67 11.50 5.38
C LEU A 81 0.62 11.40 4.56
N LEU A 82 1.77 11.70 5.17
CA LEU A 82 3.06 11.67 4.47
C LEU A 82 3.39 10.26 4.00
N LEU A 83 3.21 9.28 4.88
CA LEU A 83 3.44 7.88 4.53
C LEU A 83 2.41 7.38 3.49
N GLY A 84 1.16 7.85 3.55
CA GLY A 84 0.14 7.53 2.55
C GLY A 84 0.47 8.11 1.18
N VAL A 85 0.94 9.36 1.10
CA VAL A 85 1.42 9.96 -0.15
C VAL A 85 2.61 9.16 -0.71
N LEU A 86 3.58 8.85 0.15
CA LEU A 86 4.75 8.06 -0.26
C LEU A 86 4.34 6.68 -0.80
N TYR A 87 3.40 6.02 -0.12
CA TYR A 87 2.85 4.73 -0.53
C TYR A 87 2.27 4.78 -1.95
N VAL A 88 1.42 5.78 -2.25
CA VAL A 88 0.81 5.95 -3.58
C VAL A 88 1.86 6.26 -4.64
N VAL A 89 2.83 7.14 -4.34
CA VAL A 89 3.91 7.47 -5.29
C VAL A 89 4.73 6.22 -5.64
N LEU A 90 5.10 5.42 -4.64
CA LEU A 90 5.82 4.16 -4.87
C LEU A 90 4.98 3.18 -5.71
N GLY A 91 3.67 3.08 -5.46
CA GLY A 91 2.75 2.28 -6.27
C GLY A 91 2.74 2.71 -7.74
N VAL A 92 2.55 4.00 -8.00
CA VAL A 92 2.54 4.55 -9.37
C VAL A 92 3.88 4.34 -10.08
N VAL A 93 5.00 4.62 -9.40
CA VAL A 93 6.35 4.46 -9.98
C VAL A 93 6.65 3.00 -10.31
N SER A 94 6.34 2.08 -9.39
CA SER A 94 6.58 0.65 -9.60
C SER A 94 5.75 0.08 -10.75
N GLN A 95 4.46 0.43 -10.84
CA GLN A 95 3.59 -0.02 -11.93
C GLN A 95 3.99 0.61 -13.28
N THR A 96 4.36 1.90 -13.31
CA THR A 96 4.89 2.55 -14.51
C THR A 96 6.18 1.88 -15.00
N GLY A 97 7.09 1.53 -14.07
CA GLY A 97 8.30 0.78 -14.39
C GLY A 97 8.01 -0.60 -14.97
N MET A 98 6.99 -1.29 -14.45
CA MET A 98 6.54 -2.58 -14.98
C MET A 98 6.00 -2.45 -16.40
N PHE A 99 5.15 -1.46 -16.68
CA PHE A 99 4.65 -1.23 -18.04
C PHE A 99 5.78 -0.89 -19.02
N TRP A 100 6.73 -0.05 -18.60
CA TRP A 100 7.90 0.27 -19.41
C TRP A 100 8.71 -1.01 -19.72
N TYR A 101 8.98 -1.84 -18.72
CA TYR A 101 9.70 -3.09 -18.90
C TYR A 101 8.97 -4.07 -19.83
N VAL A 102 7.66 -4.27 -19.64
CA VAL A 102 6.83 -5.17 -20.46
C VAL A 102 6.74 -4.67 -21.90
N SER A 103 6.58 -3.35 -22.11
CA SER A 103 6.56 -2.76 -23.46
C SER A 103 7.90 -2.96 -24.19
N ARG A 104 9.02 -2.92 -23.46
CA ARG A 104 10.36 -3.17 -24.01
C ARG A 104 10.56 -4.63 -24.45
N LEU A 105 9.84 -5.56 -23.83
CA LEU A 105 9.82 -6.98 -24.20
C LEU A 105 8.93 -7.28 -25.40
N GLY A 106 8.33 -6.26 -26.03
CA GLY A 106 7.50 -6.40 -27.23
C GLY A 106 6.08 -6.91 -26.97
N SER A 107 5.70 -7.07 -25.70
CA SER A 107 4.33 -7.46 -25.32
C SER A 107 3.42 -6.22 -25.29
N GLN A 108 2.26 -6.32 -25.93
CA GLN A 108 1.26 -5.24 -25.86
C GLN A 108 0.56 -5.24 -24.51
N VAL A 109 0.41 -4.05 -23.94
CA VAL A 109 -0.33 -3.85 -22.69
C VAL A 109 -1.82 -3.85 -23.02
N ASP A 110 -2.56 -4.81 -22.47
CA ASP A 110 -4.01 -4.90 -22.68
C ASP A 110 -4.75 -3.65 -22.16
N MET A 111 -5.72 -3.19 -22.94
CA MET A 111 -6.58 -2.04 -22.62
C MET A 111 -7.32 -2.21 -21.28
N LEU A 112 -7.69 -3.46 -20.95
CA LEU A 112 -8.36 -3.79 -19.68
C LEU A 112 -7.41 -3.63 -18.48
N SER A 113 -6.15 -4.04 -18.63
CA SER A 113 -5.11 -3.86 -17.61
C SER A 113 -4.79 -2.39 -17.37
N LEU A 114 -4.77 -1.56 -18.43
CA LEU A 114 -4.66 -0.10 -18.31
C LEU A 114 -5.87 0.52 -17.59
N GLY A 115 -7.08 0.05 -17.87
CA GLY A 115 -8.29 0.52 -17.20
C GLY A 115 -8.32 0.18 -15.70
N LEU A 116 -7.97 -1.05 -15.34
CA LEU A 116 -7.85 -1.48 -13.94
C LEU A 116 -6.75 -0.68 -13.22
N TRP A 117 -5.63 -0.43 -13.88
CA TRP A 117 -4.54 0.38 -13.36
C TRP A 117 -4.98 1.82 -13.05
N LEU A 118 -5.68 2.47 -13.99
CA LEU A 118 -6.17 3.82 -13.78
C LEU A 118 -7.19 3.87 -12.64
N GLY A 119 -8.07 2.87 -12.55
CA GLY A 119 -9.02 2.72 -11.45
C GLY A 119 -8.32 2.56 -10.09
N GLU A 120 -7.28 1.74 -10.03
CA GLU A 120 -6.47 1.57 -8.83
C GLU A 120 -5.76 2.88 -8.42
N ALA A 121 -5.14 3.57 -9.38
CA ALA A 121 -4.50 4.86 -9.13
C ALA A 121 -5.50 5.88 -8.55
N ILE A 122 -6.68 6.01 -9.16
CA ILE A 122 -7.75 6.90 -8.69
C ILE A 122 -8.19 6.51 -7.28
N PHE A 123 -8.39 5.22 -7.00
CA PHE A 123 -8.77 4.73 -5.68
C PHE A 123 -7.75 5.15 -4.60
N TRP A 124 -6.46 4.98 -4.87
CA TRP A 124 -5.39 5.37 -3.95
C TRP A 124 -5.28 6.89 -3.77
N PHE A 125 -5.46 7.68 -4.84
CA PHE A 125 -5.54 9.13 -4.74
C PHE A 125 -6.73 9.58 -3.88
N CYS A 126 -7.88 8.92 -3.98
CA CYS A 126 -9.03 9.19 -3.12
C CYS A 126 -8.73 8.89 -1.64
N ILE A 127 -7.98 7.83 -1.34
CA ILE A 127 -7.52 7.52 0.02
C ILE A 127 -6.63 8.65 0.57
N VAL A 128 -5.65 9.11 -0.21
CA VAL A 128 -4.79 10.24 0.17
C VAL A 128 -5.60 11.52 0.36
N GLY A 129 -6.56 11.80 -0.52
CA GLY A 129 -7.49 12.92 -0.38
C GLY A 129 -8.31 12.83 0.89
N TYR A 130 -8.75 11.63 1.27
CA TYR A 130 -9.45 11.41 2.53
C TYR A 130 -8.55 11.60 3.75
N LEU A 131 -7.30 11.13 3.72
CA LEU A 131 -6.31 11.39 4.78
C LEU A 131 -6.03 12.89 4.92
N TYR A 132 -5.93 13.61 3.80
CA TYR A 132 -5.77 15.05 3.80
C TYR A 132 -6.98 15.75 4.44
N TRP A 133 -8.19 15.31 4.11
CA TRP A 133 -9.42 15.82 4.71
C TRP A 133 -9.51 15.53 6.22
N LEU A 134 -9.09 14.34 6.67
CA LEU A 134 -9.00 14.02 8.10
C LEU A 134 -7.99 14.91 8.83
N ARG A 135 -6.85 15.22 8.18
CA ARG A 135 -5.86 16.17 8.69
C ARG A 135 -6.45 17.58 8.79
N SER A 136 -7.14 18.07 7.76
CA SER A 136 -7.74 19.42 7.77
C SER A 136 -8.84 19.58 8.82
N ARG A 137 -9.48 18.47 9.22
CA ARG A 137 -10.47 18.43 10.32
C ARG A 137 -9.84 18.28 11.72
N GLY A 138 -8.51 18.21 11.83
CA GLY A 138 -7.82 18.05 13.12
C GLY A 138 -7.97 16.66 13.75
N VAL A 139 -8.40 15.66 12.97
CA VAL A 139 -8.53 14.27 13.42
C VAL A 139 -7.15 13.62 13.54
N LEU A 140 -6.25 13.91 12.58
CA LEU A 140 -4.84 13.54 12.65
C LEU A 140 -4.05 14.66 13.36
N ARG A 141 -3.45 14.33 14.50
CA ARG A 141 -2.70 15.22 15.40
C ARG A 141 -1.19 15.00 15.28
#